data_AF-A0A3S1B304-F1
#
_entry.id   AF-A0A3S1B304-F1
#
_cell.length_a   1.000
_cell.length_b   1.000
_cell.length_c   1.000
_cell.angle_alpha   90.00
_cell.angle_beta   90.00
_cell.angle_gamma   90.00
#
_symmetry.space_group_name_H-M   'P 1'
#
loop_
_entity.id
_entity.type
_entity.pdbx_description
1 polymer ?
#
loop_
_entity_poly.entity_id
_entity_poly.type
_entity_poly.pdbx_seq_one_letter_code
_entity_poly.pdbx_strand_id
1 'polypeptide(L)'
;MVKRLILAAVLAMGAYVSHASVVGTCANQGQYLSDSKDCTIYYECDAALVPVKRHCGPGLEWDCIRQMCTYPSIVPDGCPCK
;
A
#
# COMPACT_ATOMS: atom_id res chain seq x y z
N MET A 1 6.21 -6.20 47.27
CA MET A 1 5.03 -5.47 46.74
C MET A 1 5.41 -4.00 46.55
N VAL A 2 5.84 -3.61 45.34
CA VAL A 2 5.94 -2.19 44.92
C VAL A 2 5.45 -2.16 43.46
N LYS A 3 4.20 -2.54 43.30
CA LYS A 3 3.48 -2.53 42.01
C LYS A 3 3.06 -1.08 41.79
N ARG A 4 3.31 -0.55 40.59
CA ARG A 4 2.85 0.76 40.04
C ARG A 4 3.92 1.87 39.96
N LEU A 5 4.99 1.69 39.16
CA LEU A 5 5.68 2.84 38.54
C LEU A 5 6.22 2.58 37.13
N ILE A 6 6.01 1.41 36.53
CA ILE A 6 6.33 1.17 35.11
C ILE A 6 5.01 1.01 34.34
N LEU A 7 4.31 2.12 34.14
CA LEU A 7 3.17 2.21 33.22
C LEU A 7 3.50 3.30 32.20
N ALA A 8 3.39 2.97 30.91
CA ALA A 8 3.37 3.88 29.75
C ALA A 8 4.68 4.26 29.03
N ALA A 9 5.52 3.29 28.62
CA ALA A 9 6.54 3.60 27.59
C ALA A 9 6.81 2.51 26.51
N VAL A 10 6.24 1.30 26.60
CA VAL A 10 6.47 0.24 25.60
C VAL A 10 5.21 -0.11 24.79
N LEU A 11 4.09 0.59 25.01
CA LEU A 11 2.82 0.33 24.31
C LEU A 11 2.54 1.27 23.13
N ALA A 12 3.43 2.22 22.81
CA ALA A 12 3.21 3.19 21.73
C ALA A 12 4.10 3.01 20.49
N MET A 13 5.15 2.17 20.56
CA MET A 13 6.03 1.91 19.39
C MET A 13 5.66 0.63 18.63
N GLY A 14 4.74 -0.17 19.16
CA GLY A 14 4.19 -1.35 18.47
C GLY A 14 3.00 -1.05 17.54
N ALA A 15 2.55 0.21 17.46
CA ALA A 15 1.39 0.63 16.66
C ALA A 15 1.77 1.39 15.37
N TYR A 16 3.05 1.58 15.06
CA TYR A 16 3.46 2.02 13.71
C TYR A 16 3.42 0.88 12.69
N VAL A 17 2.56 -0.13 12.91
CA VAL A 17 2.30 -1.17 11.92
C VAL A 17 1.84 -0.43 10.67
N SER A 18 2.69 -0.44 9.64
CA SER A 18 2.40 0.08 8.32
C SER A 18 1.11 -0.57 7.85
N HIS A 19 0.00 0.16 7.93
CA HIS A 19 -1.28 -0.32 7.44
C HIS A 19 -1.10 -0.50 5.94
N ALA A 20 -1.12 -1.76 5.49
CA ALA A 20 -1.17 -2.05 4.06
C ALA A 20 -2.32 -1.24 3.47
N SER A 21 -1.97 -0.26 2.63
CA SER A 21 -2.90 0.74 2.12
C SER A 21 -3.55 0.27 0.82
N VAL A 22 -3.50 -1.03 0.54
CA VAL A 22 -4.16 -1.70 -0.59
C VAL A 22 -5.64 -1.35 -0.65
N VAL A 23 -6.11 -0.98 -1.85
CA VAL A 23 -7.51 -0.83 -2.18
C VAL A 23 -8.01 -2.09 -2.89
N GLY A 24 -8.89 -2.83 -2.23
CA GLY A 24 -9.49 -4.07 -2.74
C GLY A 24 -8.85 -5.35 -2.18
N THR A 25 -9.21 -6.48 -2.77
CA THR A 25 -8.69 -7.82 -2.44
C THR A 25 -8.35 -8.58 -3.72
N CYS A 26 -7.44 -9.54 -3.64
CA CYS A 26 -7.09 -10.39 -4.77
C CYS A 26 -8.22 -11.38 -5.08
N ALA A 27 -8.84 -11.22 -6.25
CA ALA A 27 -9.81 -12.17 -6.78
C ALA A 27 -9.15 -13.19 -7.72
N ASN A 28 -8.07 -12.80 -8.41
CA ASN A 28 -7.34 -13.65 -9.36
C ASN A 28 -5.83 -13.41 -9.27
N GLN A 29 -5.03 -14.42 -9.62
CA GLN A 29 -3.60 -14.26 -9.85
C GLN A 29 -3.35 -13.26 -10.99
N GLY A 30 -2.36 -12.40 -10.83
CA GLY A 30 -1.98 -11.37 -11.82
C GLY A 30 -2.87 -10.14 -11.82
N GLN A 31 -3.92 -10.10 -10.97
CA GLN A 31 -4.70 -8.88 -10.77
C GLN A 31 -3.82 -7.79 -10.15
N TYR A 32 -3.98 -6.56 -10.62
CA TYR A 32 -3.36 -5.39 -10.01
C TYR A 32 -4.30 -4.67 -9.05
N LEU A 33 -3.76 -4.22 -7.91
CA LEU A 33 -4.46 -3.39 -6.93
C LEU A 33 -3.67 -2.10 -6.71
N SER A 34 -4.37 -1.04 -6.33
CA SER A 34 -3.76 0.27 -6.06
C SER A 34 -3.47 0.43 -4.57
N ASP A 35 -2.44 1.20 -4.23
CA ASP A 35 -2.35 1.77 -2.88
C ASP A 35 -3.34 2.96 -2.76
N SER A 36 -3.87 3.20 -1.57
CA SER A 36 -4.79 4.32 -1.28
C SER A 36 -4.05 5.60 -0.91
N LYS A 37 -2.74 5.56 -0.67
CA LYS A 37 -1.97 6.69 -0.15
C LYS A 37 -0.70 6.96 -0.94
N ASP A 38 0.03 5.90 -1.29
CA ASP A 38 1.30 6.04 -1.98
C ASP A 38 1.14 5.72 -3.47
N CYS A 39 1.01 6.75 -4.30
CA CYS A 39 0.89 6.57 -5.76
C CYS A 39 2.11 5.95 -6.43
N THR A 40 3.26 5.84 -5.74
CA THR A 40 4.42 5.13 -6.28
C THR A 40 4.34 3.63 -6.06
N ILE A 41 3.30 3.15 -5.37
CA ILE A 41 3.08 1.75 -5.03
C ILE A 41 1.86 1.21 -5.76
N TYR A 42 2.00 0.00 -6.28
CA TYR A 42 0.90 -0.86 -6.70
C TYR A 42 1.15 -2.27 -6.17
N TYR A 43 0.16 -3.15 -6.33
CA TYR A 43 0.28 -4.53 -5.90
C TYR A 43 -0.10 -5.46 -7.04
N GLU A 44 0.59 -6.58 -7.14
CA GLU A 44 0.27 -7.68 -8.05
C GLU A 44 -0.11 -8.89 -7.21
N CYS A 45 -1.26 -9.48 -7.50
CA CYS A 45 -1.74 -10.66 -6.79
C CYS A 45 -0.98 -11.91 -7.21
N ASP A 46 -0.39 -12.61 -6.24
CA ASP A 46 0.30 -13.88 -6.51
C ASP A 46 -0.68 -15.07 -6.62
N ALA A 47 -0.12 -16.27 -6.84
CA ALA A 47 -0.89 -17.50 -6.94
C ALA A 47 -1.62 -17.91 -5.64
N ALA A 48 -1.19 -17.36 -4.49
CA ALA A 48 -1.83 -17.56 -3.19
C ALA A 48 -2.89 -16.46 -2.89
N LEU A 49 -3.21 -15.61 -3.87
CA LEU A 49 -4.11 -14.45 -3.74
C LEU A 49 -3.65 -13.47 -2.66
N VAL A 50 -2.34 -13.33 -2.50
CA VAL A 50 -1.73 -12.32 -1.62
C VAL A 50 -1.28 -11.13 -2.48
N PRO A 51 -1.65 -9.89 -2.10
CA PRO A 51 -1.18 -8.70 -2.79
C PRO A 51 0.32 -8.49 -2.52
N VAL A 52 1.15 -8.66 -3.55
CA VAL A 52 2.58 -8.43 -3.46
C VAL A 52 2.88 -6.99 -3.82
N LYS A 53 3.47 -6.25 -2.86
CA LYS A 53 3.86 -4.85 -3.07
C LYS A 53 4.88 -4.71 -4.19
N ARG A 54 4.65 -3.75 -5.08
CA ARG A 54 5.54 -3.31 -6.14
C ARG A 54 5.74 -1.80 -6.05
N HIS A 55 6.92 -1.36 -6.46
CA HIS A 55 7.23 0.05 -6.58
C HIS A 55 7.35 0.40 -8.05
N CYS A 56 6.75 1.51 -8.45
CA CYS A 56 7.08 2.15 -9.70
C CYS A 56 8.53 2.62 -9.71
N GLY A 57 9.09 2.78 -10.91
CA GLY A 57 10.42 3.37 -11.08
C GLY A 57 10.47 4.81 -10.51
N PRO A 58 11.67 5.35 -10.26
CA PRO A 58 11.82 6.70 -9.71
C PRO A 58 11.08 7.76 -10.52
N GLY A 59 10.28 8.58 -9.84
CA GLY A 59 9.50 9.67 -10.46
C GLY A 59 8.26 9.21 -11.23
N LEU A 60 7.90 7.93 -11.16
CA LEU A 60 6.70 7.38 -11.78
C LEU A 60 5.66 7.01 -10.72
N GLU A 61 4.40 7.03 -11.14
CA GLU A 61 3.24 6.67 -10.33
C GLU A 61 2.39 5.63 -11.05
N TRP A 62 1.60 4.89 -10.27
CA TRP A 62 0.71 3.85 -10.76
C TRP A 62 -0.52 4.43 -11.46
N ASP A 63 -0.63 4.16 -12.76
CA ASP A 63 -1.85 4.37 -13.53
C ASP A 63 -2.73 3.13 -13.44
N CYS A 64 -3.71 3.19 -12.55
CA CYS A 64 -4.65 2.10 -12.30
C CYS A 64 -5.57 1.77 -13.49
N ILE A 65 -5.76 2.72 -14.41
CA ILE A 65 -6.62 2.56 -15.59
C ILE A 65 -5.86 1.83 -16.71
N ARG A 66 -4.60 2.23 -16.94
CA ARG A 66 -3.73 1.63 -17.96
C ARG A 66 -2.90 0.46 -17.44
N GLN A 67 -2.94 0.23 -16.12
CA GLN A 67 -2.21 -0.82 -15.41
C GLN A 67 -0.70 -0.76 -15.68
N MET A 68 -0.12 0.44 -15.59
CA MET A 68 1.32 0.66 -15.77
C MET A 68 1.83 1.83 -14.94
N CYS A 69 3.14 1.87 -14.70
CA CYS A 69 3.77 3.05 -14.11
C CYS A 69 4.02 4.11 -15.17
N THR A 70 3.64 5.36 -14.90
CA THR A 70 3.77 6.47 -15.83
C THR A 70 4.09 7.78 -15.11
N TYR A 71 4.33 8.86 -15.86
CA TYR A 71 4.61 10.17 -15.27
C TYR A 71 3.37 10.73 -14.54
N PRO A 72 3.53 11.34 -13.36
CA PRO A 72 2.43 11.87 -12.55
C PRO A 72 1.47 12.80 -13.30
N SER A 73 1.99 13.58 -14.25
CA SER A 73 1.21 14.56 -15.03
C SER A 73 0.22 13.94 -16.01
N ILE A 74 0.28 12.62 -16.25
CA ILE A 74 -0.59 11.91 -17.19
C ILE A 74 -1.34 10.73 -16.57
N VAL A 75 -1.22 10.54 -15.24
CA VAL A 75 -2.10 9.64 -14.50
C VAL A 75 -3.52 10.22 -14.53
N PRO A 76 -4.53 9.47 -14.99
CA PRO A 76 -5.91 9.96 -15.01
C PRO A 76 -6.46 10.14 -13.60
N ASP A 77 -7.41 11.07 -13.44
CA ASP A 77 -8.23 11.16 -12.24
C ASP A 77 -9.04 9.86 -12.04
N GLY A 78 -9.34 9.54 -10.78
CA GLY A 78 -10.12 8.36 -10.41
C GLY A 78 -9.29 7.14 -10.00
N CYS A 79 -7.96 7.25 -9.96
CA CYS A 79 -7.13 6.28 -9.25
C CYS A 79 -7.16 6.53 -7.73
N PRO A 80 -7.21 5.48 -6.88
CA PRO A 80 -7.51 5.67 -5.44
C PRO A 80 -6.55 6.53 -4.62
N CYS A 81 -5.33 6.77 -5.11
CA CYS A 81 -4.33 7.62 -4.45
C CYS A 81 -4.24 9.03 -5.07
N LYS A 82 -5.00 9.29 -6.14
CA LYS A 82 -5.04 10.57 -6.88
C LYS A 82 -6.30 11.37 -6.55
#